data_AF-A0A925HHK4-F1
#
_entry.id   AF-A0A925HHK4-F1
#
_cell.length_a   1.000
_cell.length_b   1.000
_cell.length_c   1.000
_cell.angle_alpha   90.00
_cell.angle_beta   90.00
_cell.angle_gamma   90.00
#
_symmetry.space_group_name_H-M   'P 1'
#
loop_
_entity.id
_entity.type
_entity.pdbx_description
1 polymer ?
#
loop_
_entity_poly.entity_id
_entity_poly.type
_entity_poly.pdbx_seq_one_letter_code
_entity_poly.pdbx_strand_id
1 'polypeptide(L)'
;MKKVLLALVGVAAAASAANAQYSIVNNLPGSFVDISAFGTFIDSTDDSEHAIITTIGNQAFPAGNVLLGNNGAAVAGLAAGQIGFTNATIGVTGVPAGMPAGGTGYMLPLWDDHIPTTAATSGIYYMEIGPVLIVQWNQEDHFGAPGTGTATFQLQVFSVGDVLAQYVYADTFYSDGAAVNNGGSATIGYVANPGNAAQNNVLHSFNTQSIADGSVLSLIVPAPASAALLGLGGLVAIRRRRA
;
A
#
# COMPACT_ATOMS: atom_id res chain seq x y z
N MET A 1 22.97 18.91 55.74
CA MET A 1 22.97 18.15 54.47
C MET A 1 21.72 17.30 54.36
N LYS A 2 20.57 17.84 53.94
CA LYS A 2 19.32 17.07 53.70
C LYS A 2 18.37 17.90 52.84
N LYS A 3 18.61 18.07 51.53
CA LYS A 3 17.60 18.48 50.53
C LYS A 3 18.12 18.27 49.09
N VAL A 4 18.52 17.07 48.70
CA VAL A 4 18.72 16.74 47.27
C VAL A 4 18.40 15.27 47.05
N LEU A 5 17.12 14.90 47.04
CA LEU A 5 16.73 13.58 46.53
C LEU A 5 15.24 13.56 46.15
N LEU A 6 14.80 14.46 45.27
CA LEU A 6 13.44 14.38 44.74
C LEU A 6 13.30 15.12 43.40
N ALA A 7 13.98 14.65 42.34
CA ALA A 7 13.73 15.18 40.99
C ALA A 7 14.23 14.25 39.86
N LEU A 8 14.22 12.92 40.02
CA LEU A 8 14.69 12.01 38.95
C LEU A 8 13.85 10.75 38.74
N VAL A 9 12.63 10.70 39.31
CA VAL A 9 11.69 9.56 39.10
C VAL A 9 10.47 9.97 38.24
N GLY A 10 10.36 11.24 37.83
CA GLY A 10 9.13 11.77 37.22
C GLY A 10 9.04 11.80 35.69
N VAL A 11 9.93 11.16 34.92
CA VAL A 11 9.89 11.21 33.43
C VAL A 11 9.64 9.85 32.77
N ALA A 12 9.51 8.76 33.55
CA ALA A 12 9.38 7.41 33.00
C ALA A 12 7.94 6.93 32.74
N ALA A 13 6.91 7.77 32.91
CA ALA A 13 5.51 7.31 32.91
C ALA A 13 4.60 8.13 31.97
N ALA A 14 4.98 8.24 30.70
CA ALA A 14 4.05 8.58 29.62
C ALA A 14 4.62 8.10 28.27
N ALA A 15 5.13 6.88 28.18
CA ALA A 15 5.14 6.18 26.91
C ALA A 15 3.70 5.71 26.69
N SER A 16 2.84 6.57 26.16
CA SER A 16 1.62 6.08 25.52
C SER A 16 2.06 5.00 24.54
N ALA A 17 1.39 3.85 24.53
CA ALA A 17 1.56 2.87 23.49
C ALA A 17 1.24 3.59 22.17
N ALA A 18 2.26 4.05 21.46
CA ALA A 18 2.10 4.58 20.13
C ALA A 18 1.62 3.39 19.29
N ASN A 19 0.35 3.42 18.90
CA ASN A 19 -0.16 2.46 17.93
C ASN A 19 0.75 2.50 16.70
N ALA A 20 1.00 1.34 16.10
CA ALA A 20 1.83 1.22 14.89
C ALA A 20 1.17 2.02 13.76
N GLN A 21 1.69 3.22 13.50
CA GLN A 21 1.17 4.10 12.46
C GLN A 21 1.85 3.75 11.15
N TYR A 22 1.13 3.13 10.21
CA TYR A 22 1.69 2.84 8.89
C TYR A 22 2.01 4.10 8.11
N SER A 23 3.00 3.98 7.23
CA SER A 23 3.41 5.02 6.29
C SER A 23 3.76 4.41 4.94
N ILE A 24 3.57 5.18 3.87
CA ILE A 24 4.09 4.87 2.55
C ILE A 24 5.33 5.71 2.30
N VAL A 25 6.44 5.07 1.93
CA VAL A 25 7.73 5.70 1.62
C VAL A 25 8.21 5.30 0.22
N ASN A 26 9.10 6.08 -0.39
CA ASN A 26 9.59 5.86 -1.75
C ASN A 26 11.12 5.70 -1.83
N ASN A 27 11.77 5.37 -0.71
CA ASN A 27 13.22 5.29 -0.58
C ASN A 27 13.74 3.88 -0.25
N LEU A 28 12.86 2.88 -0.27
CA LEU A 28 13.23 1.49 -0.06
C LEU A 28 13.33 0.76 -1.40
N PRO A 29 14.33 -0.11 -1.57
CA PRO A 29 14.51 -0.83 -2.82
C PRO A 29 13.35 -1.81 -3.07
N GLY A 30 13.04 -2.01 -4.34
CA GLY A 30 12.08 -2.98 -4.85
C GLY A 30 12.26 -3.08 -6.37
N SER A 31 11.72 -4.13 -6.97
CA SER A 31 11.82 -4.33 -8.42
C SER A 31 10.57 -5.00 -8.96
N PHE A 32 10.22 -4.64 -10.19
CA PHE A 32 9.13 -5.29 -10.89
C PHE A 32 9.50 -6.75 -11.19
N VAL A 33 8.58 -7.68 -10.97
CA VAL A 33 8.77 -9.11 -11.24
C VAL A 33 7.71 -9.54 -12.22
N ASP A 34 8.02 -9.56 -13.52
CA ASP A 34 7.01 -9.89 -14.53
C ASP A 34 6.46 -11.32 -14.34
N ILE A 35 5.17 -11.41 -14.01
CA ILE A 35 4.44 -12.66 -13.85
C ILE A 35 3.46 -12.92 -15.01
N SER A 36 3.43 -12.09 -16.06
CA SER A 36 2.48 -12.25 -17.18
C SER A 36 2.60 -13.60 -17.90
N ALA A 37 3.78 -14.22 -17.89
CA ALA A 37 4.01 -15.52 -18.53
C ALA A 37 3.80 -16.76 -17.62
N PHE A 38 3.79 -16.57 -16.29
CA PHE A 38 3.84 -17.69 -15.32
C PHE A 38 2.78 -17.61 -14.22
N GLY A 39 2.24 -16.41 -13.97
CA GLY A 39 1.18 -16.17 -13.02
C GLY A 39 -0.15 -16.74 -13.51
N THR A 40 -1.06 -16.91 -12.56
CA THR A 40 -2.44 -17.29 -12.89
C THR A 40 -3.16 -16.05 -13.42
N PHE A 41 -3.55 -16.10 -14.69
CA PHE A 41 -4.45 -15.10 -15.28
C PHE A 41 -5.84 -15.24 -14.69
N ILE A 42 -6.43 -14.13 -14.28
CA ILE A 42 -7.76 -14.08 -13.69
C ILE A 42 -8.77 -13.65 -14.73
N ASP A 43 -8.62 -12.43 -15.26
CA ASP A 43 -9.59 -11.81 -16.15
C ASP A 43 -9.02 -10.57 -16.85
N SER A 44 -9.70 -10.19 -17.94
CA SER A 44 -9.51 -8.99 -18.75
C SER A 44 -10.84 -8.27 -19.00
N THR A 45 -11.80 -8.40 -18.09
CA THR A 45 -13.12 -7.76 -18.23
C THR A 45 -13.11 -6.43 -17.49
N ASP A 46 -13.69 -5.42 -18.13
CA ASP A 46 -13.96 -4.11 -17.54
C ASP A 46 -14.92 -4.22 -16.34
N ASP A 47 -14.69 -3.40 -15.31
CA ASP A 47 -15.46 -3.36 -14.07
C ASP A 47 -15.70 -4.75 -13.44
N SER A 48 -14.63 -5.52 -13.29
CA SER A 48 -14.71 -6.91 -12.81
C SER A 48 -13.99 -7.12 -11.47
N GLU A 49 -14.59 -7.94 -10.60
CA GLU A 49 -14.00 -8.36 -9.34
C GLU A 49 -13.86 -9.88 -9.23
N HIS A 50 -12.72 -10.29 -8.70
CA HIS A 50 -12.32 -11.68 -8.63
C HIS A 50 -11.75 -12.02 -7.26
N ALA A 51 -12.24 -13.11 -6.69
CA ALA A 51 -11.71 -13.62 -5.44
C ALA A 51 -10.57 -14.60 -5.70
N ILE A 52 -9.45 -14.39 -5.01
CA ILE A 52 -8.38 -15.38 -4.86
C ILE A 52 -8.27 -15.79 -3.40
N ILE A 53 -7.60 -16.92 -3.15
CA ILE A 53 -7.20 -17.34 -1.81
C ILE A 53 -5.68 -17.36 -1.79
N THR A 54 -5.08 -16.53 -0.93
CA THR A 54 -3.63 -16.48 -0.72
C THR A 54 -3.26 -17.09 0.63
N THR A 55 -2.11 -17.77 0.67
CA THR A 55 -1.47 -18.21 1.91
C THR A 55 -0.50 -17.18 2.48
N ILE A 56 -0.23 -16.12 1.71
CA ILE A 56 0.72 -15.06 2.04
C ILE A 56 -0.02 -13.82 2.50
N GLY A 57 0.46 -13.25 3.59
CA GLY A 57 -0.07 -12.01 4.11
C GLY A 57 0.66 -11.57 5.37
N ASN A 58 0.23 -10.44 5.91
CA ASN A 58 0.79 -9.84 7.11
C ASN A 58 -0.29 -9.07 7.88
N GLN A 59 0.14 -8.32 8.88
CA GLN A 59 -0.72 -7.52 9.74
C GLN A 59 -1.52 -6.41 9.03
N ALA A 60 -1.05 -5.86 7.90
CA ALA A 60 -1.77 -4.85 7.11
C ALA A 60 -2.64 -5.48 6.01
N PHE A 61 -2.23 -6.62 5.48
CA PHE A 61 -2.96 -7.36 4.45
C PHE A 61 -2.94 -8.86 4.76
N PRO A 62 -3.90 -9.34 5.58
CA PRO A 62 -3.90 -10.73 6.03
C PRO A 62 -4.09 -11.74 4.89
N ALA A 63 -3.50 -12.92 5.06
CA ALA A 63 -3.72 -14.06 4.18
C ALA A 63 -5.19 -14.53 4.23
N GLY A 64 -5.63 -15.28 3.22
CA GLY A 64 -7.00 -15.76 3.07
C GLY A 64 -7.65 -15.23 1.80
N ASN A 65 -8.95 -14.92 1.87
CA ASN A 65 -9.68 -14.37 0.74
C ASN A 65 -9.17 -12.96 0.41
N VAL A 66 -8.92 -12.71 -0.86
CA VAL A 66 -8.60 -11.38 -1.39
C VAL A 66 -9.49 -11.12 -2.60
N LEU A 67 -10.20 -10.00 -2.59
CA LEU A 67 -10.95 -9.49 -3.73
C LEU A 67 -10.03 -8.58 -4.54
N LEU A 68 -9.84 -8.89 -5.82
CA LEU A 68 -9.06 -8.11 -6.77
C LEU A 68 -10.03 -7.45 -7.76
N GLY A 69 -9.85 -6.16 -8.03
CA GLY A 69 -10.61 -5.44 -9.04
C GLY A 69 -9.72 -5.00 -10.19
N ASN A 70 -10.22 -5.05 -11.42
CA ASN A 70 -9.46 -4.54 -12.59
C ASN A 70 -9.13 -3.05 -12.42
N ASN A 71 -9.98 -2.31 -11.72
CA ASN A 71 -9.82 -0.92 -11.30
C ASN A 71 -8.63 -0.64 -10.34
N GLY A 72 -7.59 -1.49 -10.31
CA GLY A 72 -6.31 -1.15 -9.69
C GLY A 72 -6.29 -1.19 -8.16
N ALA A 73 -7.14 -2.03 -7.54
CA ALA A 73 -7.17 -2.22 -6.09
C ALA A 73 -7.38 -3.69 -5.66
N ALA A 74 -6.93 -3.99 -4.45
CA ALA A 74 -7.06 -5.30 -3.81
C ALA A 74 -7.56 -5.15 -2.36
N VAL A 75 -8.49 -6.00 -1.94
CA VAL A 75 -9.13 -5.96 -0.61
C VAL A 75 -9.02 -7.31 0.08
N ALA A 76 -8.28 -7.36 1.18
CA ALA A 76 -8.16 -8.56 2.01
C ALA A 76 -9.44 -8.83 2.81
N GLY A 77 -9.73 -10.11 3.05
CA GLY A 77 -10.84 -10.58 3.88
C GLY A 77 -12.17 -10.74 3.15
N LEU A 78 -12.24 -10.40 1.86
CA LEU A 78 -13.46 -10.47 1.06
C LEU A 78 -13.33 -11.45 -0.10
N ALA A 79 -14.42 -12.18 -0.38
CA ALA A 79 -14.56 -13.04 -1.56
C ALA A 79 -15.58 -12.49 -2.57
N ALA A 80 -16.23 -11.37 -2.25
CA ALA A 80 -17.18 -10.68 -3.10
C ALA A 80 -17.32 -9.23 -2.63
N GLY A 81 -17.76 -8.36 -3.53
CA GLY A 81 -17.88 -6.92 -3.32
C GLY A 81 -17.65 -6.20 -4.64
N GLN A 82 -17.85 -4.88 -4.64
CA GLN A 82 -17.57 -4.03 -5.79
C GLN A 82 -16.39 -3.12 -5.48
N ILE A 83 -15.41 -3.07 -6.38
CA ILE A 83 -14.31 -2.11 -6.39
C ILE A 83 -14.61 -1.15 -7.54
N GLY A 84 -15.31 -0.06 -7.22
CA GLY A 84 -15.88 0.82 -8.25
C GLY A 84 -14.81 1.58 -9.05
N PHE A 85 -15.09 1.86 -10.33
CA PHE A 85 -14.24 2.66 -11.21
C PHE A 85 -14.06 4.12 -10.73
N THR A 86 -15.04 4.68 -10.02
CA THR A 86 -14.93 6.03 -9.48
C THR A 86 -14.07 6.01 -8.22
N ASN A 87 -12.87 6.57 -8.33
CA ASN A 87 -11.96 6.69 -7.20
C ASN A 87 -12.39 7.77 -6.19
N ALA A 88 -11.79 7.74 -5.01
CA ALA A 88 -12.06 8.71 -3.95
C ALA A 88 -10.87 8.91 -3.03
N THR A 89 -10.72 10.12 -2.49
CA THR A 89 -9.68 10.42 -1.50
C THR A 89 -9.78 9.51 -0.27
N ILE A 90 -8.64 9.10 0.26
CA ILE A 90 -8.56 8.29 1.48
C ILE A 90 -8.59 9.23 2.70
N GLY A 91 -9.69 9.17 3.45
CA GLY A 91 -9.80 9.86 4.74
C GLY A 91 -8.90 9.25 5.81
N VAL A 92 -8.69 9.96 6.92
CA VAL A 92 -7.89 9.48 8.06
C VAL A 92 -8.43 8.19 8.70
N THR A 93 -9.73 7.98 8.60
CA THR A 93 -10.45 6.79 9.07
C THR A 93 -11.57 6.45 8.09
N GLY A 94 -12.10 5.22 8.20
CA GLY A 94 -13.20 4.75 7.37
C GLY A 94 -12.74 4.22 6.00
N VAL A 95 -13.71 3.67 5.27
CA VAL A 95 -13.52 3.13 3.92
C VAL A 95 -13.93 4.20 2.91
N PRO A 96 -13.10 4.54 1.90
CA PRO A 96 -13.47 5.47 0.84
C PRO A 96 -14.73 5.02 0.08
N ALA A 97 -15.51 5.98 -0.42
CA ALA A 97 -16.67 5.69 -1.24
C ALA A 97 -16.23 5.01 -2.55
N GLY A 98 -16.82 3.86 -2.90
CA GLY A 98 -16.41 3.06 -4.06
C GLY A 98 -15.64 1.79 -3.68
N MET A 99 -15.18 1.69 -2.42
CA MET A 99 -14.61 0.45 -1.88
C MET A 99 -15.64 -0.38 -1.12
N PRO A 100 -15.56 -1.73 -1.14
CA PRO A 100 -16.51 -2.59 -0.45
C PRO A 100 -16.28 -2.54 1.06
N ALA A 101 -17.37 -2.54 1.85
CA ALA A 101 -17.26 -2.62 3.31
C ALA A 101 -16.85 -4.04 3.78
N GLY A 102 -16.26 -4.12 4.97
CA GLY A 102 -15.94 -5.40 5.64
C GLY A 102 -14.58 -5.99 5.30
N GLY A 103 -13.77 -5.32 4.47
CA GLY A 103 -12.39 -5.69 4.21
C GLY A 103 -11.49 -5.48 5.43
N THR A 104 -10.44 -6.28 5.53
CA THR A 104 -9.45 -6.25 6.62
C THR A 104 -8.14 -5.58 6.24
N GLY A 105 -8.11 -4.92 5.08
CA GLY A 105 -6.97 -4.17 4.54
C GLY A 105 -7.20 -3.92 3.06
N TYR A 106 -6.97 -2.69 2.61
CA TYR A 106 -7.18 -2.30 1.22
C TYR A 106 -5.87 -1.74 0.67
N MET A 107 -5.41 -2.31 -0.43
CA MET A 107 -4.25 -1.87 -1.17
C MET A 107 -4.72 -1.23 -2.46
N LEU A 108 -4.38 0.03 -2.65
CA LEU A 108 -4.79 0.84 -3.78
C LEU A 108 -3.51 1.30 -4.49
N PRO A 109 -2.83 0.42 -5.25
CA PRO A 109 -1.64 0.80 -6.00
C PRO A 109 -1.96 1.82 -7.10
N LEU A 110 -3.12 1.72 -7.75
CA LEU A 110 -3.52 2.66 -8.80
C LEU A 110 -5.05 2.65 -8.96
N TRP A 111 -5.80 2.96 -7.91
CA TRP A 111 -7.26 2.83 -7.97
C TRP A 111 -7.90 3.89 -8.87
N ASP A 112 -8.47 3.44 -9.99
CA ASP A 112 -9.14 4.25 -11.01
C ASP A 112 -9.93 3.39 -12.03
N ASP A 113 -10.49 4.02 -13.05
CA ASP A 113 -11.26 3.44 -14.16
C ASP A 113 -10.36 2.81 -15.24
N HIS A 114 -9.87 1.60 -14.96
CA HIS A 114 -9.04 0.81 -15.89
C HIS A 114 -9.92 -0.03 -16.83
N ILE A 115 -9.50 -0.16 -18.09
CA ILE A 115 -10.27 -0.86 -19.12
C ILE A 115 -9.37 -1.79 -19.95
N PRO A 116 -9.16 -3.06 -19.57
CA PRO A 116 -8.20 -3.98 -20.23
C PRO A 116 -8.65 -4.39 -21.65
N THR A 117 -8.51 -3.51 -22.63
CA THR A 117 -9.17 -3.67 -23.95
C THR A 117 -8.22 -3.70 -25.14
N THR A 118 -7.01 -3.14 -25.01
CA THR A 118 -6.09 -2.97 -26.14
C THR A 118 -5.22 -4.21 -26.41
N ALA A 119 -4.76 -4.92 -25.38
CA ALA A 119 -3.92 -6.10 -25.56
C ALA A 119 -4.64 -7.40 -25.16
N ALA A 120 -4.41 -8.47 -25.93
CA ALA A 120 -4.97 -9.78 -25.64
C ALA A 120 -4.48 -10.38 -24.30
N THR A 121 -3.41 -9.83 -23.75
CA THR A 121 -2.84 -10.20 -22.45
C THR A 121 -3.14 -9.18 -21.37
N SER A 122 -3.93 -8.14 -21.64
CA SER A 122 -4.34 -7.15 -20.65
C SER A 122 -5.16 -7.81 -19.55
N GLY A 123 -5.00 -7.36 -18.31
CA GLY A 123 -5.75 -7.87 -17.18
C GLY A 123 -4.91 -8.24 -15.97
N ILE A 124 -5.53 -8.96 -15.04
CA ILE A 124 -4.93 -9.26 -13.73
C ILE A 124 -4.29 -10.65 -13.71
N TYR A 125 -3.04 -10.69 -13.25
CA TYR A 125 -2.31 -11.91 -12.94
C TYR A 125 -1.98 -11.93 -11.45
N TYR A 126 -1.91 -13.13 -10.85
CA TYR A 126 -1.34 -13.29 -9.52
C TYR A 126 -0.45 -14.52 -9.40
N MET A 127 0.51 -14.46 -8.48
CA MET A 127 1.41 -15.56 -8.17
C MET A 127 1.98 -15.42 -6.75
N GLU A 128 2.19 -16.55 -6.08
CA GLU A 128 3.00 -16.60 -4.85
C GLU A 128 4.41 -17.08 -5.19
N ILE A 129 5.43 -16.27 -4.86
CA ILE A 129 6.84 -16.60 -5.06
C ILE A 129 7.58 -16.46 -3.73
N GLY A 130 7.93 -17.60 -3.14
CA GLY A 130 8.53 -17.63 -1.81
C GLY A 130 7.60 -16.99 -0.77
N PRO A 131 8.03 -15.96 -0.01
CA PRO A 131 7.21 -15.28 0.98
C PRO A 131 6.41 -14.08 0.42
N VAL A 132 6.30 -13.93 -0.91
CA VAL A 132 5.66 -12.77 -1.54
C VAL A 132 4.45 -13.19 -2.38
N LEU A 133 3.31 -12.56 -2.13
CA LEU A 133 2.18 -12.55 -3.07
C LEU A 133 2.40 -11.39 -4.03
N ILE A 134 2.33 -11.66 -5.32
CA ILE A 134 2.41 -10.67 -6.38
C ILE A 134 1.07 -10.66 -7.10
N VAL A 135 0.48 -9.47 -7.22
CA VAL A 135 -0.66 -9.19 -8.10
C VAL A 135 -0.18 -8.17 -9.12
N GLN A 136 -0.33 -8.48 -10.40
CA GLN A 136 0.07 -7.65 -11.52
C GLN A 136 -1.17 -7.26 -12.32
N TRP A 137 -1.40 -5.96 -12.43
CA TRP A 137 -2.26 -5.38 -13.45
C TRP A 137 -1.38 -5.16 -14.68
N ASN A 138 -1.66 -5.93 -15.72
CA ASN A 138 -0.80 -6.04 -16.88
C ASN A 138 -1.44 -5.29 -18.05
N GLN A 139 -0.72 -4.33 -18.62
CA GLN A 139 -1.12 -3.61 -19.83
C GLN A 139 -2.59 -3.10 -19.74
N GLU A 140 -2.96 -2.53 -18.60
CA GLU A 140 -4.29 -1.94 -18.40
C GLU A 140 -4.40 -0.64 -19.20
N ASP A 141 -5.47 -0.47 -19.97
CA ASP A 141 -5.81 0.84 -20.51
C ASP A 141 -6.57 1.67 -19.48
N HIS A 142 -6.91 2.90 -19.84
CA HIS A 142 -7.64 3.82 -18.96
C HIS A 142 -8.76 4.52 -19.71
N PHE A 143 -9.97 4.54 -19.13
CA PHE A 143 -11.18 5.03 -19.81
C PHE A 143 -11.04 6.50 -20.24
N GLY A 144 -10.41 7.31 -19.38
CA GLY A 144 -10.11 8.73 -19.62
C GLY A 144 -8.88 9.04 -20.50
N ALA A 145 -8.16 8.05 -21.04
CA ALA A 145 -6.96 8.28 -21.85
C ALA A 145 -7.22 8.13 -23.36
N PRO A 146 -6.92 9.15 -24.20
CA PRO A 146 -6.99 8.99 -25.65
C PRO A 146 -5.75 8.25 -26.18
N GLY A 147 -5.88 7.05 -26.71
CA GLY A 147 -4.77 6.36 -27.36
C GLY A 147 -4.78 4.85 -27.19
N THR A 148 -3.59 4.25 -27.21
CA THR A 148 -3.35 2.80 -27.06
C THR A 148 -2.25 2.50 -26.05
N GLY A 149 -1.81 3.50 -25.29
CA GLY A 149 -0.85 3.27 -24.21
C GLY A 149 -1.54 2.66 -23.00
N THR A 150 -0.76 1.97 -22.19
CA THR A 150 -1.24 1.11 -21.12
C THR A 150 -0.32 1.25 -19.91
N ALA A 151 -0.85 1.05 -18.71
CA ALA A 151 -0.02 0.93 -17.51
C ALA A 151 0.19 -0.53 -17.12
N THR A 152 1.36 -0.80 -16.54
CA THR A 152 1.67 -2.10 -15.94
C THR A 152 2.27 -1.88 -14.56
N PHE A 153 1.59 -2.40 -13.54
CA PHE A 153 1.95 -2.17 -12.14
C PHE A 153 1.61 -3.37 -11.26
N GLN A 154 2.19 -3.38 -10.06
CA GLN A 154 2.09 -4.49 -9.13
C GLN A 154 1.77 -4.06 -7.72
N LEU A 155 1.04 -4.93 -7.04
CA LEU A 155 1.05 -5.07 -5.59
C LEU A 155 1.93 -6.27 -5.23
N GLN A 156 2.93 -6.07 -4.38
CA GLN A 156 3.73 -7.13 -3.77
C GLN A 156 3.47 -7.14 -2.27
N VAL A 157 2.93 -8.22 -1.70
CA VAL A 157 2.66 -8.37 -0.26
C VAL A 157 3.65 -9.36 0.34
N PHE A 158 4.37 -8.93 1.38
CA PHE A 158 5.42 -9.73 2.01
C PHE A 158 4.90 -10.35 3.32
N SER A 159 5.13 -11.64 3.54
CA SER A 159 4.81 -12.29 4.83
C SER A 159 5.85 -12.08 5.92
N VAL A 160 7.03 -11.57 5.56
CA VAL A 160 8.17 -11.37 6.45
C VAL A 160 8.92 -10.07 6.13
N GLY A 161 9.57 -9.48 7.15
CA GLY A 161 10.36 -8.26 7.01
C GLY A 161 9.62 -6.99 7.43
N ASP A 162 10.32 -5.86 7.34
CA ASP A 162 9.81 -4.55 7.78
C ASP A 162 8.92 -3.86 6.73
N VAL A 163 9.04 -4.28 5.46
CA VAL A 163 8.18 -3.86 4.36
C VAL A 163 6.99 -4.80 4.29
N LEU A 164 5.79 -4.26 4.46
CA LEU A 164 4.55 -5.04 4.46
C LEU A 164 4.01 -5.25 3.04
N ALA A 165 4.10 -4.20 2.23
CA ALA A 165 3.73 -4.26 0.83
C ALA A 165 4.52 -3.26 0.00
N GLN A 166 4.63 -3.51 -1.30
CA GLN A 166 5.14 -2.56 -2.28
C GLN A 166 4.16 -2.36 -3.43
N TYR A 167 4.05 -1.12 -3.88
CA TYR A 167 3.46 -0.77 -5.17
C TYR A 167 4.61 -0.50 -6.12
N VAL A 168 4.69 -1.28 -7.20
CA VAL A 168 5.82 -1.24 -8.13
C VAL A 168 5.28 -0.98 -9.53
N TYR A 169 5.78 0.06 -10.19
CA TYR A 169 5.25 0.49 -11.48
C TYR A 169 6.28 0.24 -12.58
N ALA A 170 5.99 -0.69 -13.48
CA ALA A 170 6.81 -0.89 -14.67
C ALA A 170 6.54 0.19 -15.73
N ASP A 171 5.27 0.54 -15.90
CA ASP A 171 4.78 1.54 -16.83
C ASP A 171 3.60 2.31 -16.21
N THR A 172 3.60 3.63 -16.36
CA THR A 172 2.60 4.56 -15.83
C THR A 172 2.03 5.50 -16.90
N PHE A 173 2.27 5.21 -18.17
CA PHE A 173 1.93 6.05 -19.30
C PHE A 173 0.76 5.49 -20.13
N TYR A 174 -0.33 6.25 -20.21
CA TYR A 174 -1.49 5.89 -21.04
C TYR A 174 -1.49 6.59 -22.40
N SER A 175 -1.12 7.88 -22.45
CA SER A 175 -1.05 8.62 -23.71
C SER A 175 -0.30 9.95 -23.60
N ASP A 176 0.15 10.52 -24.72
CA ASP A 176 0.82 11.82 -24.71
C ASP A 176 -0.08 12.93 -24.15
N GLY A 177 0.43 13.67 -23.16
CA GLY A 177 -0.27 14.81 -22.55
C GLY A 177 -1.51 14.47 -21.72
N ALA A 178 -1.80 13.18 -21.48
CA ALA A 178 -2.93 12.78 -20.64
C ALA A 178 -2.72 13.19 -19.17
N ALA A 179 -3.75 13.79 -18.58
CA ALA A 179 -3.78 14.09 -17.16
C ALA A 179 -3.75 12.82 -16.29
N VAL A 180 -4.23 11.69 -16.82
CA VAL A 180 -4.33 10.40 -16.11
C VAL A 180 -2.99 9.67 -15.96
N ASN A 181 -1.99 10.01 -16.78
CA ASN A 181 -0.63 9.44 -16.66
C ASN A 181 -0.07 9.63 -15.26
N ASN A 182 0.90 8.79 -14.87
CA ASN A 182 1.65 8.95 -13.62
C ASN A 182 0.74 8.98 -12.37
N GLY A 183 -0.41 8.31 -12.42
CA GLY A 183 -1.42 8.28 -11.36
C GLY A 183 -2.22 9.59 -11.23
N GLY A 184 -2.26 10.42 -12.28
CA GLY A 184 -2.85 11.76 -12.21
C GLY A 184 -4.37 11.82 -12.07
N SER A 185 -5.07 10.71 -12.27
CA SER A 185 -6.49 10.56 -11.91
C SER A 185 -6.73 9.52 -10.82
N ALA A 186 -5.69 8.83 -10.35
CA ALA A 186 -5.84 7.68 -9.48
C ALA A 186 -5.82 8.05 -7.99
N THR A 187 -6.34 7.14 -7.18
CA THR A 187 -6.09 7.12 -5.73
C THR A 187 -5.02 6.09 -5.43
N ILE A 188 -3.93 6.54 -4.80
CA ILE A 188 -2.84 5.67 -4.38
C ILE A 188 -2.74 5.70 -2.86
N GLY A 189 -2.81 4.54 -2.22
CA GLY A 189 -2.69 4.48 -0.77
C GLY A 189 -3.10 3.15 -0.15
N TYR A 190 -3.31 3.20 1.16
CA TYR A 190 -3.70 2.07 1.99
C TYR A 190 -4.86 2.47 2.90
N VAL A 191 -5.87 1.60 3.00
CA VAL A 191 -6.96 1.74 3.96
C VAL A 191 -6.83 0.62 4.99
N ALA A 192 -6.79 1.01 6.26
CA ALA A 192 -6.71 0.08 7.37
C ALA A 192 -7.99 -0.74 7.53
N ASN A 193 -7.88 -1.85 8.26
CA ASN A 193 -9.05 -2.57 8.73
C ASN A 193 -9.96 -1.61 9.53
N PRO A 194 -11.20 -1.34 9.10
CA PRO A 194 -12.10 -0.42 9.80
C PRO A 194 -12.43 -0.87 11.23
N GLY A 195 -12.29 -2.16 11.53
CA GLY A 195 -12.45 -2.73 12.86
C GLY A 195 -11.21 -2.63 13.76
N ASN A 196 -10.07 -2.15 13.25
CA ASN A 196 -8.82 -2.03 13.99
C ASN A 196 -8.40 -0.57 14.19
N ALA A 197 -8.82 0.02 15.31
CA ALA A 197 -8.48 1.39 15.69
C ALA A 197 -6.97 1.63 15.93
N ALA A 198 -6.14 0.59 15.95
CA ALA A 198 -4.69 0.73 16.07
C ALA A 198 -3.98 0.95 14.71
N GLN A 199 -4.69 0.86 13.59
CA GLN A 199 -4.15 1.09 12.26
C GLN A 199 -4.71 2.40 11.68
N ASN A 200 -3.89 3.14 10.93
CA ASN A 200 -4.31 4.33 10.22
C ASN A 200 -4.42 4.07 8.72
N ASN A 201 -5.32 4.82 8.08
CA ASN A 201 -5.29 4.98 6.64
C ASN A 201 -4.06 5.82 6.23
N VAL A 202 -3.56 5.58 5.02
CA VAL A 202 -2.44 6.31 4.44
C VAL A 202 -2.78 6.68 3.00
N LEU A 203 -2.94 7.98 2.75
CA LEU A 203 -3.01 8.51 1.39
C LEU A 203 -1.60 8.83 0.90
N HIS A 204 -1.21 8.29 -0.25
CA HIS A 204 -0.02 8.75 -0.96
C HIS A 204 -0.38 9.90 -1.91
N SER A 205 -1.38 9.68 -2.76
CA SER A 205 -1.87 10.69 -3.72
C SER A 205 -3.33 10.45 -4.09
N PHE A 206 -3.98 11.53 -4.53
CA PHE A 206 -5.32 11.54 -5.08
C PHE A 206 -5.35 12.50 -6.26
N ASN A 207 -5.71 12.01 -7.45
CA ASN A 207 -5.83 12.79 -8.69
C ASN A 207 -4.61 13.71 -8.91
N THR A 208 -3.41 13.15 -8.72
CA THR A 208 -2.15 13.91 -8.75
C THR A 208 -1.05 13.04 -9.32
N GLN A 209 -0.39 13.54 -10.38
CA GLN A 209 0.77 12.90 -10.99
C GLN A 209 1.91 12.83 -9.97
N SER A 210 2.19 11.63 -9.46
CA SER A 210 3.03 11.44 -8.26
C SER A 210 3.98 10.24 -8.35
N ILE A 211 3.77 9.38 -9.34
CA ILE A 211 4.59 8.22 -9.64
C ILE A 211 5.24 8.38 -11.02
N ALA A 212 6.20 7.52 -11.33
CA ALA A 212 6.83 7.43 -12.64
C ALA A 212 7.24 5.97 -12.90
N ASP A 213 7.61 5.66 -14.14
CA ASP A 213 8.13 4.35 -14.51
C ASP A 213 9.32 3.96 -13.63
N GLY A 214 9.31 2.72 -13.15
CA GLY A 214 10.31 2.17 -12.24
C GLY A 214 10.18 2.63 -10.78
N SER A 215 9.22 3.48 -10.44
CA SER A 215 9.02 3.91 -9.06
C SER A 215 8.52 2.76 -8.16
N VAL A 216 8.89 2.85 -6.88
CA VAL A 216 8.49 1.89 -5.84
C VAL A 216 7.97 2.68 -4.64
N LEU A 217 6.77 2.33 -4.20
CA LEU A 217 6.20 2.80 -2.94
C LEU A 217 6.13 1.64 -1.97
N SER A 218 6.59 1.81 -0.74
CA SER A 218 6.64 0.76 0.29
C SER A 218 5.76 1.13 1.48
N LEU A 219 4.81 0.27 1.82
CA LEU A 219 4.07 0.34 3.07
C LEU A 219 4.90 -0.29 4.18
N ILE A 220 5.17 0.49 5.23
CA ILE A 220 6.00 0.06 6.36
C ILE A 220 5.33 0.34 7.70
N VAL A 221 5.85 -0.32 8.75
CA VAL A 221 5.69 0.13 10.13
C VAL A 221 6.91 0.99 10.49
N PRO A 222 6.78 2.31 10.67
CA PRO A 222 7.87 3.14 11.16
C PRO A 222 8.37 2.62 12.51
N ALA A 223 9.69 2.64 12.69
CA ALA A 223 10.29 2.33 13.98
C ALA A 223 9.71 3.28 15.06
N PRO A 224 9.40 2.78 16.28
CA PRO A 224 8.92 3.63 17.36
C PRO A 224 9.90 4.76 17.65
N ALA A 225 9.42 6.01 17.66
CA ALA A 225 10.25 7.19 17.93
C ALA A 225 10.98 7.14 19.29
N SER A 226 10.56 6.25 20.21
CA SER A 226 11.20 5.98 21.50
C SER A 226 12.62 5.39 21.37
N ALA A 227 12.95 4.69 20.28
CA ALA A 227 14.30 4.18 20.04
C ALA A 227 15.32 5.32 19.80
N ALA A 228 14.89 6.41 19.16
CA ALA A 228 15.73 7.59 18.93
C ALA A 228 16.00 8.38 20.22
N LEU A 229 15.01 8.45 21.14
CA LEU A 229 15.13 9.13 22.44
C LEU A 229 16.04 8.38 23.42
N LEU A 230 16.06 7.05 23.39
CA LEU A 230 16.99 6.25 24.21
C LEU A 230 18.46 6.45 23.80
N GLY A 231 18.73 6.64 22.51
CA GLY A 231 20.08 6.95 22.01
C GLY A 231 20.60 8.32 22.49
N LEU A 232 19.74 9.35 22.46
CA LEU A 232 20.08 10.69 22.94
C LEU A 232 20.17 10.77 24.48
N GLY A 233 19.27 10.10 25.20
CA GLY A 233 19.30 10.02 26.66
C GLY A 233 20.56 9.31 27.20
N GLY A 234 21.00 8.24 26.53
CA GLY A 234 22.24 7.54 26.85
C GLY A 234 23.49 8.42 26.68
N LEU A 235 23.57 9.21 25.61
CA LEU A 235 24.70 10.11 25.37
C LEU A 235 24.80 11.24 26.42
N VAL A 236 23.67 11.79 26.85
CA VAL A 236 23.64 12.86 27.88
C VAL A 236 24.01 12.31 29.26
N ALA A 237 23.63 11.07 29.58
CA ALA A 237 23.98 10.42 30.84
C ALA A 237 25.48 10.05 30.94
N ILE A 238 26.11 9.65 29.83
CA ILE A 238 27.54 9.29 29.80
C ILE A 238 28.43 10.53 29.93
N ARG A 239 28.03 11.68 29.36
CA ARG A 239 28.82 12.92 29.42
C ARG A 239 28.89 13.55 30.82
N ARG A 240 27.97 13.21 31.73
CA ARG A 240 27.95 13.70 33.13
C ARG A 240 28.73 12.84 34.13
N ARG A 241 29.26 11.67 33.73
CA ARG A 241 30.11 10.83 34.61
C ARG A 241 31.61 11.07 34.46
N ARG A 242 32.02 12.07 33.67
CA ARG A 242 33.42 12.50 33.54
C ARG A 242 33.57 13.96 34.01
N ALA A 243 33.44 14.17 35.31
CA ALA A 243 33.89 15.38 36.02
C ALA A 243 34.15 14.99 37.48
#